data_AF-A0A2A7UTK6-F1
#
_entry.id   AF-A0A2A7UTK6-F1
#
_cell.length_a   1.000
_cell.length_b   1.000
_cell.length_c   1.000
_cell.angle_alpha   90.00
_cell.angle_beta   90.00
_cell.angle_gamma   90.00
#
_symmetry.space_group_name_H-M   'P 1'
#
loop_
_entity.id
_entity.type
_entity.pdbx_description
1 polymer ?
#
loop_
_entity_poly.entity_id
_entity_poly.type
_entity_poly.pdbx_seq_one_letter_code
_entity_poly.pdbx_strand_id
1 'polypeptide(L)'
;MRKQWMAAAAAVMTLVGAAHAQSTVSADAETLQKAHVQADLELWHKAGMSFMPSPAQFPEVKSSPEYRRYEQLRNGPAFQETVAKYMGAVQTTARQGQATAQP
;
A
#
# COMPACT_ATOMS: atom_id res chain seq x y z
N MET A 1 55.42 15.91 -6.93
CA MET A 1 54.91 16.13 -5.56
C MET A 1 53.44 15.74 -5.49
N ARG A 2 52.98 15.29 -4.29
CA ARG A 2 51.60 14.91 -3.86
C ARG A 2 51.49 13.40 -3.59
N LYS A 3 52.15 12.92 -2.54
CA LYS A 3 51.67 12.70 -1.15
C LYS A 3 50.68 11.54 -1.04
N GLN A 4 51.26 10.40 -0.66
CA GLN A 4 50.63 9.18 -0.17
C GLN A 4 49.84 9.47 1.11
N TRP A 5 48.65 8.88 1.23
CA TRP A 5 48.07 8.54 2.52
C TRP A 5 47.76 7.05 2.52
N MET A 6 48.40 6.37 3.46
CA MET A 6 48.26 4.95 3.76
C MET A 6 46.97 4.69 4.55
N ALA A 7 46.33 3.56 4.21
CA ALA A 7 45.73 2.53 5.06
C ALA A 7 44.82 2.90 6.24
N ALA A 8 43.64 2.25 6.31
CA ALA A 8 43.34 1.29 7.38
C ALA A 8 42.00 0.57 7.09
N ALA A 9 42.06 -0.76 7.10
CA ALA A 9 40.90 -1.63 7.12
C ALA A 9 40.18 -1.50 8.47
N ALA A 10 38.84 -1.41 8.45
CA ALA A 10 38.00 -1.75 9.58
C ALA A 10 36.86 -2.62 9.07
N ALA A 11 36.98 -3.92 9.35
CA ALA A 11 35.96 -4.92 9.13
C ALA A 11 34.68 -4.52 9.88
N VAL A 12 33.60 -4.22 9.15
CA VAL A 12 32.27 -4.25 9.75
C VAL A 12 31.79 -5.69 9.64
N MET A 13 31.89 -6.36 10.78
CA MET A 13 31.34 -7.69 11.01
C MET A 13 29.86 -7.73 10.66
N THR A 14 29.52 -8.79 9.95
CA THR A 14 28.20 -9.39 9.74
C THR A 14 27.27 -9.24 10.95
N LEU A 15 26.11 -8.64 10.73
CA LEU A 15 24.92 -8.95 11.54
C LEU A 15 23.86 -9.55 10.60
N VAL A 16 23.91 -10.88 10.41
CA VAL A 16 22.76 -11.64 9.92
C VAL A 16 21.94 -12.00 11.15
N GLY A 17 20.73 -11.42 11.27
CA GLY A 17 19.96 -11.56 12.49
C GLY A 17 18.60 -10.87 12.45
N ALA A 18 17.80 -11.15 11.42
CA ALA A 18 16.36 -10.79 11.41
C ALA A 18 15.53 -11.64 10.43
N ALA A 19 15.75 -12.96 10.33
CA ALA A 19 14.93 -13.81 9.46
C ALA A 19 13.46 -13.93 9.91
N HIS A 20 13.13 -13.61 11.17
CA HIS A 20 11.76 -13.72 11.70
C HIS A 20 11.01 -12.39 11.88
N ALA A 21 11.69 -11.23 11.79
CA ALA A 21 11.03 -9.91 11.92
C ALA A 21 10.63 -9.30 10.56
N GLN A 22 11.23 -9.76 9.46
CA GLN A 22 10.95 -9.22 8.13
C GLN A 22 9.64 -9.76 7.53
N SER A 23 9.20 -10.94 7.96
CA SER A 23 7.95 -11.55 7.46
C SER A 23 6.69 -10.83 7.95
N THR A 24 6.68 -10.28 9.17
CA THR A 24 5.52 -9.55 9.70
C THR A 24 5.41 -8.15 9.11
N VAL A 25 6.54 -7.44 8.94
CA VAL A 25 6.55 -6.10 8.33
C VAL A 25 6.13 -6.16 6.86
N SER A 26 6.60 -7.16 6.10
CA SER A 26 6.17 -7.34 4.71
C SER A 26 4.69 -7.72 4.59
N ALA A 27 4.17 -8.57 5.49
CA ALA A 27 2.75 -8.94 5.50
C ALA A 27 1.84 -7.75 5.86
N ASP A 28 2.27 -6.88 6.78
CA ASP A 28 1.53 -5.68 7.16
C ASP A 28 1.54 -4.63 6.03
N ALA A 29 2.70 -4.45 5.37
CA ALA A 29 2.83 -3.59 4.20
C ALA A 29 1.96 -4.07 3.02
N GLU A 30 1.93 -5.37 2.75
CA GLU A 30 1.07 -5.94 1.70
C GLU A 30 -0.42 -5.76 2.04
N THR A 31 -0.78 -5.94 3.31
CA THR A 31 -2.14 -5.71 3.81
C THR A 31 -2.58 -4.27 3.63
N LEU A 32 -1.70 -3.32 3.97
CA LEU A 32 -1.92 -1.89 3.79
C LEU A 32 -2.04 -1.51 2.31
N GLN A 33 -1.22 -2.13 1.45
CA GLN A 33 -1.31 -1.92 0.00
C GLN A 33 -2.64 -2.43 -0.57
N LYS A 34 -3.09 -3.63 -0.18
CA LYS A 34 -4.39 -4.17 -0.59
C LYS A 34 -5.54 -3.28 -0.10
N ALA A 35 -5.49 -2.81 1.15
CA ALA A 35 -6.50 -1.92 1.71
C ALA A 35 -6.57 -0.59 0.94
N HIS A 36 -5.43 0.00 0.57
CA HIS A 36 -5.39 1.19 -0.27
C HIS A 36 -6.02 0.97 -1.65
N VAL A 37 -5.69 -0.13 -2.33
CA VAL A 37 -6.27 -0.45 -3.64
C VAL A 37 -7.78 -0.65 -3.53
N GLN A 38 -8.26 -1.34 -2.50
CA GLN A 38 -9.70 -1.54 -2.28
C GLN A 38 -10.42 -0.22 -2.00
N ALA A 39 -9.82 0.67 -1.20
CA ALA A 39 -10.38 1.99 -0.92
C ALA A 39 -10.45 2.85 -2.19
N ASP A 40 -9.40 2.84 -3.00
CA ASP A 40 -9.34 3.55 -4.29
C ASP A 40 -10.44 3.05 -5.24
N LEU A 41 -10.63 1.73 -5.34
CA LEU A 41 -11.70 1.12 -6.14
C LEU A 41 -13.11 1.44 -5.63
N GLU A 42 -13.34 1.47 -4.31
CA GLU A 42 -14.64 1.83 -3.75
C GLU A 42 -14.99 3.29 -4.08
N LEU A 43 -14.01 4.21 -3.98
CA LEU A 43 -14.20 5.62 -4.30
C LEU A 43 -14.35 5.83 -5.81
N TRP A 44 -13.60 5.08 -6.61
CA TRP A 44 -13.76 5.04 -8.07
C TRP A 44 -15.19 4.68 -8.45
N HIS A 45 -15.75 3.64 -7.82
CA HIS A 45 -17.15 3.23 -8.01
C HIS A 45 -18.14 4.29 -7.53
N LYS A 46 -17.96 4.83 -6.30
CA LYS A 46 -18.82 5.88 -5.72
C LYS A 46 -18.86 7.15 -6.55
N ALA A 47 -17.78 7.49 -7.23
CA ALA A 47 -17.71 8.62 -8.13
C ALA A 47 -18.45 8.40 -9.47
N GLY A 48 -18.92 7.19 -9.74
CA GLY A 48 -19.62 6.82 -10.98
C GLY A 48 -18.69 6.31 -12.08
N MET A 49 -17.40 6.06 -11.79
CA MET A 49 -16.43 5.70 -12.81
C MET A 49 -16.38 4.19 -13.16
N SER A 50 -17.31 3.37 -12.68
CA SER A 50 -17.35 1.92 -13.00
C SER A 50 -17.60 1.58 -14.46
N PHE A 51 -18.21 2.50 -15.22
CA PHE A 51 -18.45 2.33 -16.66
C PHE A 51 -17.49 3.18 -17.50
N MET A 52 -16.58 3.91 -16.86
CA MET A 52 -15.61 4.74 -17.56
C MET A 52 -14.34 3.94 -17.82
N PRO A 53 -13.73 4.11 -19.01
CA PRO A 53 -12.49 3.45 -19.30
C PRO A 53 -11.35 4.05 -18.46
N SER A 54 -10.27 3.30 -18.28
CA SER A 54 -9.16 3.74 -17.44
C SER A 54 -8.53 5.05 -17.96
N PRO A 55 -8.25 6.05 -17.09
CA PRO A 55 -7.65 7.31 -17.49
C PRO A 55 -6.20 7.16 -17.98
N ALA A 56 -5.58 6.00 -17.76
CA ALA A 56 -4.29 5.65 -18.35
C ALA A 56 -4.39 5.40 -19.86
N GLN A 57 -5.55 4.91 -20.33
CA GLN A 57 -5.81 4.61 -21.73
C GLN A 57 -6.60 5.74 -22.41
N PHE A 58 -7.39 6.50 -21.65
CA PHE A 58 -8.27 7.56 -22.14
C PHE A 58 -8.10 8.83 -21.30
N PRO A 59 -7.13 9.71 -21.65
CA PRO A 59 -6.83 10.89 -20.85
C PRO A 59 -8.01 11.87 -20.73
N GLU A 60 -8.96 11.85 -21.65
CA GLU A 60 -10.19 12.64 -21.63
C GLU A 60 -11.08 12.36 -20.41
N VAL A 61 -10.96 11.18 -19.80
CA VAL A 61 -11.66 10.81 -18.57
C VAL A 61 -11.29 11.78 -17.44
N LYS A 62 -10.07 12.34 -17.44
CA LYS A 62 -9.64 13.32 -16.43
C LYS A 62 -10.41 14.64 -16.47
N SER A 63 -11.03 14.96 -17.62
CA SER A 63 -11.83 16.16 -17.81
C SER A 63 -13.31 15.96 -17.40
N SER A 64 -13.70 14.72 -17.10
CA SER A 64 -15.07 14.37 -16.74
C SER A 64 -15.45 14.90 -15.35
N PRO A 65 -16.72 15.27 -15.13
CA PRO A 65 -17.20 15.66 -13.80
C PRO A 65 -17.08 14.52 -12.78
N GLU A 66 -17.19 13.26 -13.21
CA GLU A 66 -17.03 12.06 -12.39
C GLU A 66 -15.59 11.94 -11.86
N TYR A 67 -14.59 12.16 -12.71
CA TYR A 67 -13.19 12.12 -12.29
C TYR A 67 -12.86 13.24 -11.29
N ARG A 68 -13.42 14.45 -11.46
CA ARG A 68 -13.27 15.52 -10.46
C ARG A 68 -13.89 15.13 -9.11
N ARG A 69 -15.04 14.45 -9.13
CA ARG A 69 -15.70 13.96 -7.91
C ARG A 69 -14.85 12.90 -7.21
N TYR A 70 -14.25 11.99 -7.98
CA TYR A 70 -13.31 11.01 -7.46
C TYR A 70 -12.08 11.66 -6.83
N GLU A 71 -11.46 12.64 -7.48
CA GLU A 71 -10.32 13.37 -6.92
C GLU A 71 -10.69 14.07 -5.61
N GLN A 72 -11.90 14.64 -5.49
CA GLN A 72 -12.37 15.23 -4.23
C GLN A 72 -12.54 14.19 -3.12
N LEU A 73 -13.09 13.02 -3.46
CA LEU A 73 -13.28 11.91 -2.52
C LEU A 73 -11.94 11.29 -2.07
N ARG A 74 -11.01 11.11 -3.01
CA ARG A 74 -9.69 10.53 -2.80
C ARG A 74 -8.76 11.43 -1.99
N ASN A 75 -8.79 12.73 -2.24
CA ASN A 75 -8.00 13.70 -1.48
C ASN A 75 -8.70 14.15 -0.18
N GLY A 76 -9.91 13.64 0.10
CA GLY A 76 -10.69 13.97 1.28
C GLY A 76 -10.58 12.92 2.41
N PRO A 77 -11.27 13.15 3.55
CA PRO A 77 -11.28 12.21 4.68
C PRO A 77 -11.89 10.85 4.29
N ALA A 78 -12.78 10.83 3.29
CA ALA A 78 -13.44 9.61 2.81
C ALA A 78 -12.44 8.53 2.38
N PHE A 79 -11.26 8.90 1.86
CA PHE A 79 -10.20 7.94 1.54
C PHE A 79 -9.68 7.23 2.79
N GLN A 80 -9.29 7.99 3.81
CA GLN A 80 -8.73 7.42 5.03
C GLN A 80 -9.76 6.58 5.80
N GLU A 81 -11.02 7.01 5.82
CA GLU A 81 -12.12 6.24 6.41
C GLU A 81 -12.31 4.89 5.70
N THR A 82 -12.24 4.90 4.36
CA THR A 82 -12.40 3.69 3.55
C THR A 82 -11.17 2.77 3.68
N VAL A 83 -9.95 3.32 3.73
CA VAL A 83 -8.73 2.55 4.00
C VAL A 83 -8.81 1.88 5.37
N ALA A 84 -9.20 2.61 6.42
CA ALA A 84 -9.36 2.06 7.77
C ALA A 84 -10.40 0.93 7.82
N LYS A 85 -11.53 1.08 7.12
CA LYS A 85 -12.54 0.03 6.96
C LYS A 85 -11.93 -1.25 6.36
N TYR A 86 -11.14 -1.14 5.29
CA TYR A 86 -10.53 -2.30 4.65
C TYR A 86 -9.37 -2.89 5.46
N MET A 87 -8.60 -2.09 6.19
CA MET A 87 -7.59 -2.60 7.12
C MET A 87 -8.22 -3.44 8.25
N GLY A 88 -9.34 -2.98 8.83
CA GLY A 88 -10.08 -3.74 9.84
C GLY A 88 -10.68 -5.04 9.31
N ALA A 89 -11.20 -5.03 8.08
CA ALA A 89 -11.73 -6.24 7.42
C ALA A 89 -10.64 -7.29 7.15
N VAL A 90 -9.44 -6.86 6.71
CA VAL A 90 -8.33 -7.78 6.44
C VAL A 90 -7.79 -8.41 7.73
N GLN A 91 -7.68 -7.64 8.83
CA GLN A 91 -7.28 -8.18 10.13
C GLN A 91 -8.30 -9.19 10.69
N THR A 92 -9.59 -8.94 10.51
CA THR A 92 -10.66 -9.86 10.95
C THR A 92 -10.57 -11.20 10.20
N THR A 93 -10.32 -11.14 8.90
CA THR A 93 -10.19 -12.34 8.04
C THR A 93 -8.92 -13.13 8.35
N ALA A 94 -7.78 -12.46 8.56
CA ALA A 94 -6.53 -13.11 8.95
C ALA A 94 -6.66 -13.86 10.29
N ARG A 95 -7.38 -13.29 11.25
CA ARG A 95 -7.61 -13.89 12.57
C ARG A 95 -8.54 -15.10 12.52
N GLN A 96 -9.55 -15.08 11.64
CA GLN A 96 -10.42 -16.24 11.42
C GLN A 96 -9.71 -17.40 10.72
N GLY A 97 -8.85 -17.13 9.74
CA GLY A 97 -8.07 -18.17 9.05
C GLY A 97 -7.08 -18.91 9.96
N GLN A 98 -6.52 -18.23 10.96
CA GLN A 98 -5.64 -18.85 11.96
C GLN A 98 -6.39 -19.70 12.99
N ALA A 99 -7.65 -19.37 13.31
CA ALA A 99 -8.46 -20.12 14.27
C ALA A 99 -8.95 -21.47 13.71
N THR A 100 -9.09 -21.59 12.39
CA THR A 100 -9.49 -22.85 11.72
C THR A 100 -8.32 -23.78 11.37
N ALA A 101 -7.08 -23.34 11.59
CA ALA A 101 -5.86 -24.06 11.17
C ALA A 101 -5.11 -24.76 12.33
N GLN A 102 -5.74 -24.92 13.50
CA GLN A 102 -5.20 -25.72 14.61
C GLN A 102 -5.93 -27.08 14.66
N PRO A 103 -5.29 -28.19 14.24
CA PRO A 103 -5.75 -29.54 14.55
C PRO A 103 -5.51 -29.92 16.02
#